data_AF-A0AAP0P4L2-F1
#
_entry.id   AF-A0AAP0P4L2-F1
#
_cell.length_a   1.000
_cell.length_b   1.000
_cell.length_c   1.000
_cell.angle_alpha   90.00
_cell.angle_beta   90.00
_cell.angle_gamma   90.00
#
_symmetry.space_group_name_H-M   'P 1'
#
loop_
_entity.id
_entity.type
_entity.pdbx_description
1 polymer ?
#
loop_
_entity_poly.entity_id
_entity_poly.type
_entity_poly.pdbx_seq_one_letter_code
_entity_poly.pdbx_strand_id
1 'polypeptide(L)'
;MLSSSLTVAVAVNGSRKSNCALKWGLERFSDEGNVMFKLLHVRARITTVATPMGNYIPISQVRDDVATAYKKEMEWKTSKRLLPHKQLCSEKKVEAEIVQIDAGDVPVAISNEVSKSIYFRSRWKQQI
;
A
#
# COMPACT_ATOMS: atom_id res chain seq x y z
N MET A 1 -15.37 21.71 -16.03
CA MET A 1 -16.01 20.55 -15.37
C MET A 1 -14.96 19.87 -14.52
N LEU A 2 -15.09 19.88 -13.19
CA LEU A 2 -14.19 19.12 -12.33
C LEU A 2 -14.58 17.64 -12.46
N SER A 3 -13.80 16.87 -13.22
CA SER A 3 -13.90 15.41 -13.22
C SER A 3 -13.68 14.95 -11.79
N SER A 4 -14.73 14.42 -11.15
CA SER A 4 -14.61 13.83 -9.82
C SER A 4 -13.88 12.51 -10.00
N SER A 5 -12.60 12.46 -9.65
CA SER A 5 -11.84 11.21 -9.67
C SER A 5 -12.30 10.32 -8.52
N LEU A 6 -12.76 9.12 -8.83
CA LEU A 6 -13.09 8.13 -7.80
C LEU A 6 -11.80 7.46 -7.35
N THR A 7 -11.57 7.39 -6.04
CA THR A 7 -10.42 6.63 -5.49
C THR A 7 -10.94 5.41 -4.75
N VAL A 8 -10.55 4.23 -5.19
CA VAL A 8 -10.91 2.95 -4.57
C VAL A 8 -9.69 2.42 -3.83
N ALA A 9 -9.78 2.29 -2.50
CA ALA A 9 -8.72 1.71 -1.69
C ALA A 9 -8.97 0.21 -1.46
N VAL A 10 -7.99 -0.64 -1.76
CA VAL A 10 -8.07 -2.10 -1.59
C VAL A 10 -6.90 -2.57 -0.74
N ALA A 11 -7.18 -3.23 0.38
CA ALA A 11 -6.15 -3.85 1.21
C ALA A 11 -5.62 -5.14 0.57
N VAL A 12 -4.32 -5.23 0.36
CA VAL A 12 -3.65 -6.37 -0.28
C VAL A 12 -2.54 -6.93 0.61
N ASN A 13 -2.44 -8.25 0.72
CA ASN A 13 -1.39 -8.93 1.50
C ASN A 13 -0.63 -10.00 0.69
N GLY A 14 -0.81 -10.04 -0.63
CA GLY A 14 -0.22 -11.05 -1.51
C GLY A 14 -0.95 -12.40 -1.51
N SER A 15 -2.04 -12.55 -0.75
CA SER A 15 -2.84 -13.78 -0.74
C SER A 15 -3.84 -13.87 -1.90
N ARG A 16 -4.31 -15.10 -2.19
CA ARG A 16 -5.42 -15.34 -3.13
C ARG A 16 -6.69 -14.58 -2.75
N LYS A 17 -7.00 -14.45 -1.45
CA LYS A 17 -8.20 -13.74 -0.98
C LYS A 17 -8.13 -12.25 -1.30
N SER A 18 -6.98 -11.60 -1.09
CA SER A 18 -6.80 -10.19 -1.48
C SER A 18 -6.89 -9.99 -2.99
N ASN A 19 -6.48 -10.98 -3.80
CA ASN A 19 -6.67 -10.93 -5.25
C ASN A 19 -8.14 -10.97 -5.66
N CYS A 20 -8.98 -11.77 -4.99
CA CYS A 20 -10.42 -11.79 -5.26
C CYS A 20 -11.07 -10.43 -4.96
N ALA A 21 -10.70 -9.79 -3.84
CA ALA A 21 -11.20 -8.47 -3.49
C ALA A 21 -10.80 -7.41 -4.54
N LEU A 22 -9.55 -7.45 -5.03
CA LEU A 22 -9.09 -6.56 -6.09
C LEU A 22 -9.84 -6.79 -7.41
N LYS A 23 -10.00 -8.06 -7.83
CA LYS A 23 -10.78 -8.41 -9.02
C LYS A 23 -12.22 -7.90 -8.94
N TRP A 24 -12.87 -8.15 -7.80
CA TRP A 24 -14.23 -7.67 -7.56
C TRP A 24 -14.31 -6.14 -7.64
N GLY A 25 -13.36 -5.43 -7.05
CA GLY A 25 -13.30 -3.97 -7.14
C GLY A 25 -13.13 -3.49 -8.59
N LEU A 26 -12.20 -4.09 -9.34
CA LEU A 26 -12.00 -3.75 -10.74
C LEU A 26 -13.29 -4.02 -11.56
N GLU A 27 -13.94 -5.16 -11.39
CA GLU A 27 -15.20 -5.48 -12.09
C GLU A 27 -16.34 -4.49 -11.80
N ARG A 28 -16.33 -3.83 -10.63
CA ARG A 28 -17.38 -2.88 -10.24
C ARG A 28 -17.08 -1.45 -10.67
N PHE A 29 -15.84 -1.02 -10.52
CA PHE A 29 -15.48 0.39 -10.65
C PHE A 29 -14.72 0.72 -11.94
N SER A 30 -14.30 -0.26 -12.76
CA SER A 30 -13.54 0.04 -13.99
C SER A 30 -14.36 0.80 -15.03
N ASP A 31 -15.69 0.66 -15.02
CA ASP A 31 -16.58 1.29 -16.01
C ASP A 31 -16.99 2.72 -15.62
N GLU A 32 -16.64 3.18 -14.40
CA GLU A 32 -17.04 4.50 -13.87
C GLU A 32 -16.14 5.66 -14.36
N GLY A 33 -15.19 5.39 -15.27
CA GLY A 33 -14.33 6.40 -15.88
C GLY A 33 -13.02 6.63 -15.13
N ASN A 34 -12.76 7.88 -14.68
CA ASN A 34 -11.48 8.30 -14.09
C ASN A 34 -11.32 7.78 -12.65
N VAL A 35 -11.04 6.49 -12.53
CA VAL A 35 -10.88 5.77 -11.26
C VAL A 35 -9.42 5.46 -10.97
N MET A 36 -8.98 5.79 -9.76
CA MET A 36 -7.66 5.48 -9.23
C MET A 36 -7.79 4.39 -8.16
N PHE A 37 -7.06 3.30 -8.32
CA PHE A 37 -6.97 2.25 -7.32
C PHE A 37 -5.75 2.48 -6.42
N LYS A 38 -5.96 2.52 -5.10
CA LYS A 38 -4.90 2.53 -4.10
C LYS A 38 -4.81 1.16 -3.44
N LEU A 39 -3.74 0.43 -3.74
CA LEU A 39 -3.45 -0.88 -3.19
C LEU A 39 -2.70 -0.70 -1.86
N LEU A 40 -3.41 -0.84 -0.75
CA LEU A 40 -2.86 -0.64 0.59
C LEU A 40 -2.22 -1.94 1.08
N HIS A 41 -0.93 -1.92 1.36
CA HIS A 41 -0.21 -3.03 1.97
C HIS A 41 0.34 -2.61 3.32
N VAL A 42 -0.19 -3.19 4.40
CA VAL A 42 0.37 -3.01 5.74
C VAL A 42 1.47 -4.04 5.96
N ARG A 43 2.69 -3.56 6.21
CA ARG A 43 3.83 -4.38 6.61
C ARG A 43 4.13 -4.18 8.10
N ALA A 44 4.59 -5.26 8.72
CA ALA A 44 5.11 -5.18 10.08
C ALA A 44 6.33 -4.25 10.13
N ARG A 45 6.43 -3.45 11.19
CA ARG A 45 7.61 -2.60 11.41
C ARG A 45 8.86 -3.47 11.50
N ILE A 46 9.88 -3.09 10.74
CA ILE A 46 11.17 -3.76 10.78
C ILE A 46 11.89 -3.35 12.07
N THR A 47 11.79 -4.20 13.09
CA THR A 47 12.44 -4.01 14.39
C THR A 47 13.76 -4.78 14.50
N THR A 48 13.93 -5.81 13.67
CA THR A 48 15.08 -6.71 13.71
C THR A 48 15.62 -7.01 12.32
N VAL A 49 16.92 -7.28 12.23
CA VAL A 49 17.60 -7.74 11.02
C VAL A 49 17.90 -9.22 11.15
N ALA A 50 17.52 -10.01 10.15
CA ALA A 50 17.87 -11.42 10.07
C ALA A 50 19.33 -11.57 9.63
N THR A 51 20.13 -12.26 10.44
CA THR A 51 21.52 -12.59 10.10
C THR A 51 21.59 -13.86 9.25
N PRO A 52 22.64 -14.04 8.43
CA PRO A 52 22.87 -15.29 7.69
C PRO A 52 22.94 -16.53 8.59
N MET A 53 23.29 -16.34 9.87
CA MET A 53 23.33 -17.40 10.87
C MET A 53 21.97 -17.79 11.46
N GLY A 54 20.87 -17.17 10.98
CA GLY A 54 19.50 -17.49 11.43
C GLY A 54 19.05 -16.77 12.70
N ASN A 55 19.90 -15.91 13.28
CA ASN A 55 19.55 -15.12 14.46
C ASN A 55 19.03 -13.72 14.08
N TYR A 56 18.24 -13.11 14.95
CA TYR A 56 17.69 -11.77 14.78
C TYR A 56 18.40 -10.78 15.68
N ILE A 57 18.93 -9.71 15.09
CA ILE A 57 19.58 -8.63 15.83
C ILE A 57 18.66 -7.40 15.81
N PRO A 58 18.42 -6.72 16.94
CA PRO A 58 17.67 -5.47 16.96
C PRO A 58 18.30 -4.45 16.00
N ILE A 59 17.47 -3.77 15.21
CA ILE A 59 17.97 -2.82 14.21
C ILE A 59 18.77 -1.66 14.83
N SER A 60 18.52 -1.35 16.11
CA SER A 60 19.27 -0.36 16.89
C SER A 60 20.73 -0.76 17.19
N GLN A 61 21.06 -2.04 17.06
CA GLN A 61 22.42 -2.57 17.24
C GLN A 61 23.15 -2.75 15.90
N VAL A 62 22.48 -2.42 14.80
CA VAL A 62 23.00 -2.55 13.44
C VAL A 62 23.43 -1.16 12.96
N ARG A 63 24.55 -1.09 12.23
CA ARG A 63 25.00 0.17 11.62
C ARG A 63 23.92 0.74 10.68
N ASP A 64 23.80 2.07 10.65
CA ASP A 64 22.74 2.76 9.91
C ASP A 64 22.74 2.44 8.41
N ASP A 65 23.90 2.27 7.80
CA ASP A 65 24.05 1.91 6.38
C ASP A 65 23.48 0.51 6.10
N VAL A 66 23.80 -0.46 6.96
CA VAL A 66 23.28 -1.82 6.87
C VAL A 66 21.78 -1.86 7.17
N ALA A 67 21.32 -1.13 8.18
CA ALA A 67 19.90 -1.03 8.52
C ALA A 67 19.08 -0.42 7.36
N THR A 68 19.61 0.61 6.70
CA THR A 68 18.99 1.25 5.54
C THR A 68 18.95 0.31 4.34
N ALA A 69 20.05 -0.38 4.04
CA ALA A 69 20.11 -1.37 2.97
C ALA A 69 19.09 -2.50 3.19
N TYR A 70 18.98 -3.01 4.43
CA TYR A 70 18.03 -4.05 4.79
C TYR A 70 16.58 -3.59 4.64
N LYS A 71 16.24 -2.39 5.13
CA LYS A 71 14.89 -1.81 4.94
C LYS A 71 14.53 -1.72 3.46
N LYS A 72 15.46 -1.22 2.63
CA LYS A 72 15.28 -1.10 1.18
C LYS A 72 15.13 -2.47 0.50
N GLU A 73 15.85 -3.48 0.95
CA GLU A 73 15.70 -4.85 0.44
C GLU A 73 14.31 -5.40 0.76
N MET A 74 13.80 -5.18 1.97
CA MET A 74 12.46 -5.62 2.37
C MET A 74 11.37 -4.86 1.61
N GLU A 75 11.55 -3.56 1.36
CA GLU A 75 10.68 -2.75 0.48
C GLU A 75 10.65 -3.33 -0.92
N TRP A 76 11.82 -3.59 -1.50
CA TRP A 76 11.94 -4.13 -2.84
C TRP A 76 11.29 -5.51 -2.96
N LYS A 77 11.53 -6.41 -1.99
CA LYS A 77 10.88 -7.74 -1.95
C LYS A 77 9.36 -7.62 -1.90
N THR A 78 8.86 -6.69 -1.09
CA THR A 78 7.42 -6.44 -0.94
C THR A 78 6.84 -5.87 -2.24
N SER A 79 7.47 -4.84 -2.80
CA SER A 79 7.08 -4.23 -4.08
C SER A 79 7.01 -5.28 -5.19
N LYS A 80 8.04 -6.14 -5.30
CA LYS A 80 8.08 -7.23 -6.28
C LYS A 80 6.92 -8.21 -6.09
N ARG A 81 6.57 -8.55 -4.85
CA ARG A 81 5.43 -9.42 -4.54
C ARG A 81 4.09 -8.78 -4.91
N LEU A 82 4.00 -7.45 -4.86
CA LEU A 82 2.77 -6.71 -5.16
C LEU A 82 2.63 -6.34 -6.66
N LEU A 83 3.68 -6.47 -7.47
CA LEU A 83 3.64 -6.22 -8.91
C LEU A 83 2.48 -6.92 -9.64
N PRO A 84 2.16 -8.20 -9.37
CA PRO A 84 1.03 -8.87 -10.03
C PRO A 84 -0.31 -8.18 -9.78
N HIS A 85 -0.51 -7.57 -8.61
CA HIS A 85 -1.74 -6.81 -8.32
C HIS A 85 -1.82 -5.53 -9.15
N LYS A 86 -0.69 -4.83 -9.32
CA LYS A 86 -0.63 -3.63 -10.17
C LYS A 86 -0.86 -3.99 -11.64
N GLN A 87 -0.29 -5.11 -12.11
CA GLN A 87 -0.49 -5.60 -13.46
C GLN A 87 -1.97 -5.87 -13.76
N LEU A 88 -2.71 -6.46 -12.82
CA LEU A 88 -4.15 -6.71 -12.96
C LEU A 88 -4.96 -5.41 -13.17
N CYS A 89 -4.55 -4.31 -12.53
CA CYS A 89 -5.17 -3.00 -12.75
C CYS A 89 -4.83 -2.45 -14.13
N SER A 90 -3.57 -2.59 -14.56
CA SER A 90 -3.13 -2.16 -15.89
C SER A 90 -3.81 -2.93 -17.03
N GLU A 91 -4.08 -4.23 -16.85
CA GLU A 91 -4.86 -5.05 -17.80
C GLU A 91 -6.28 -4.51 -18.00
N LYS A 92 -6.85 -3.84 -16.98
CA LYS A 92 -8.14 -3.16 -17.03
C LYS A 92 -8.05 -1.69 -17.42
N LYS A 93 -6.86 -1.19 -17.78
CA LYS A 93 -6.58 0.22 -18.11
C LYS A 93 -6.92 1.20 -16.98
N VAL A 94 -6.81 0.73 -15.73
CA VAL A 94 -7.08 1.53 -14.53
C VAL A 94 -5.77 1.98 -13.90
N GLU A 95 -5.72 3.23 -13.45
CA GLU A 95 -4.55 3.76 -12.74
C GLU A 95 -4.46 3.12 -11.35
N ALA A 96 -3.27 2.65 -10.98
CA ALA A 96 -3.05 2.00 -9.70
C ALA A 96 -1.75 2.41 -9.02
N GLU A 97 -1.88 2.80 -7.76
CA GLU A 97 -0.79 3.14 -6.85
C GLU A 97 -0.68 2.09 -5.74
N ILE A 98 0.54 1.67 -5.42
CA ILE A 98 0.81 0.79 -4.28
C ILE A 98 1.26 1.67 -3.10
N VAL A 99 0.52 1.61 -2.00
CA VAL A 99 0.84 2.34 -0.76
C VAL A 99 1.28 1.32 0.29
N GLN A 100 2.54 1.39 0.71
CA GLN A 100 3.09 0.55 1.78
C GLN A 100 3.01 1.31 3.11
N ILE A 101 2.48 0.66 4.14
CA ILE A 101 2.23 1.26 5.46
C ILE A 101 2.94 0.44 6.55
N ASP A 102 3.69 1.13 7.42
CA ASP A 102 4.52 0.51 8.45
C ASP A 102 3.82 0.57 9.81
N ALA A 103 3.12 -0.49 10.16
CA ALA A 103 2.31 -0.52 11.37
C ALA A 103 2.28 -1.90 12.04
N GLY A 104 2.09 -1.89 13.35
CA GLY A 104 1.82 -3.11 14.13
C GLY A 104 0.34 -3.51 14.12
N ASP A 105 -0.56 -2.54 13.94
CA ASP A 105 -2.01 -2.75 13.91
C ASP A 105 -2.54 -2.50 12.48
N VAL A 106 -2.99 -3.58 11.83
CA VAL A 106 -3.44 -3.56 10.43
C VAL A 106 -4.75 -2.78 10.27
N PRO A 107 -5.83 -3.04 11.04
CA PRO A 107 -7.07 -2.26 10.98
C PRO A 107 -6.87 -0.76 11.17
N VAL A 108 -6.11 -0.35 12.19
CA VAL A 108 -5.86 1.07 12.50
C VAL A 108 -5.06 1.74 11.38
N ALA A 109 -4.05 1.06 10.85
CA ALA A 109 -3.24 1.57 9.74
C ALA A 109 -4.08 1.84 8.49
N ILE A 110 -4.95 0.89 8.11
CA ILE A 110 -5.85 1.04 6.96
C ILE A 110 -6.85 2.17 7.20
N SER A 111 -7.48 2.21 8.36
CA SER A 111 -8.45 3.26 8.72
C SER A 111 -7.83 4.66 8.64
N ASN A 112 -6.62 4.82 9.17
CA ASN A 112 -5.90 6.09 9.11
C ASN A 112 -5.54 6.48 7.67
N GLU A 113 -5.11 5.53 6.84
CA GLU A 113 -4.74 5.83 5.45
C GLU A 113 -5.96 6.21 4.59
N VAL A 114 -7.08 5.50 4.75
CA VAL A 114 -8.34 5.83 4.08
C VAL A 114 -8.82 7.23 4.51
N SER A 115 -8.71 7.55 5.81
CA SER A 115 -9.11 8.86 6.33
C SER A 115 -8.32 10.01 5.70
N LYS A 116 -7.01 9.87 5.48
CA LYS A 116 -6.19 10.89 4.79
C LYS A 116 -6.69 11.19 3.38
N SER A 117 -7.16 10.16 2.67
CA SER A 117 -7.69 10.32 1.32
C SER A 117 -9.01 11.10 1.30
N ILE A 118 -9.74 11.15 2.42
CA ILE A 118 -10.96 11.95 2.59
C ILE A 118 -10.59 13.41 2.88
N TYR A 119 -9.54 13.67 3.67
CA TYR A 119 -9.10 15.04 3.99
C TYR A 119 -8.54 15.83 2.80
N PHE A 120 -8.05 15.16 1.75
CA PHE A 120 -7.65 15.85 0.50
C PHE A 120 -8.85 16.54 -0.18
N ARG A 121 -10.07 16.04 0.03
CA ARG A 121 -11.30 16.62 -0.52
C ARG A 121 -11.84 17.79 0.32
N SER A 122 -11.39 17.93 1.57
CA SER A 122 -11.93 18.91 2.53
C SER A 122 -11.07 20.17 2.71
N ARG A 123 -9.92 20.31 2.03
CA ARG A 123 -9.08 21.52 2.10
C ARG A 123 -9.55 22.67 1.19
N TRP A 124 -10.85 22.71 0.87
CA TRP A 124 -11.53 23.89 0.32
C TRP A 124 -12.81 24.13 1.11
N LYS A 125 -12.66 24.50 2.38
CA LYS A 125 -13.55 25.46 3.02
C LYS A 125 -12.92 25.96 4.31
N GLN A 126 -12.78 27.28 4.35
CA GLN A 126 -12.60 28.15 5.52
C GLN A 126 -11.16 28.36 5.99
N GLN A 127 -10.45 29.12 5.17
CA GLN A 127 -9.91 30.40 5.64
C GLN A 127 -10.84 31.49 5.10
N ILE A 128 -11.82 31.91 5.91
CA ILE A 128 -12.54 33.20 6.01
C ILE A 128 -13.27 33.12 7.35
#